data_AF-A0A2V9JYK0-F1
#
_entry.id   AF-A0A2V9JYK0-F1
#
_cell.length_a   1.000
_cell.length_b   1.000
_cell.length_c   1.000
_cell.angle_alpha   90.00
_cell.angle_beta   90.00
_cell.angle_gamma   90.00
#
_symmetry.space_group_name_H-M   'P 1'
#
loop_
_entity.id
_entity.type
_entity.pdbx_description
1 polymer ?
#
loop_
_entity_poly.entity_id
_entity_poly.type
_entity_poly.pdbx_seq_one_letter_code
_entity_poly.pdbx_strand_id
1 'polypeptide(L)'
;MNYYNYFTEIEEHFVRRRGKHLLVSPMDWSLIAAWRDSGVPLHVALRGIDRAMDGFYARPSRPGKVNSLFYCHDTVMEEYARHLEAHTGEAAAHEPPAPTPADAGSDDGLSRAAILAFLAARISEIESLAAKQSAQEGAALAEGLERARARLQEIRRALESSMVAGGEAGRDEKGAAQASG
;
A
#
# COMPACT_ATOMS: atom_id res chain seq x y z
N MET A 1 16.39 -15.16 -2.42
CA MET A 1 16.02 -13.99 -3.24
C MET A 1 16.60 -12.74 -2.57
N ASN A 2 17.40 -11.92 -3.26
CA ASN A 2 17.99 -10.71 -2.67
C ASN A 2 16.89 -9.66 -2.43
N TYR A 3 16.46 -9.50 -1.17
CA TYR A 3 15.42 -8.58 -0.72
C TYR A 3 15.62 -7.15 -1.22
N TYR A 4 16.87 -6.69 -1.23
CA TYR A 4 17.26 -5.37 -1.71
C TYR A 4 17.04 -5.18 -3.21
N ASN A 5 17.12 -6.25 -4.01
CA ASN A 5 17.08 -6.13 -5.46
C ASN A 5 15.66 -5.82 -5.97
N TYR A 6 14.62 -6.39 -5.37
CA TYR A 6 13.25 -6.23 -5.88
C TYR A 6 12.77 -4.77 -5.87
N PHE A 7 13.01 -4.09 -4.74
CA PHE A 7 12.61 -2.70 -4.52
C PHE A 7 13.39 -1.73 -5.40
N THR A 8 14.71 -1.84 -5.37
CA THR A 8 15.59 -0.96 -6.15
C THR A 8 15.39 -1.13 -7.66
N GLU A 9 15.23 -2.37 -8.16
CA GLU A 9 14.99 -2.62 -9.59
C GLU A 9 13.67 -2.01 -10.06
N ILE A 10 12.60 -2.11 -9.26
CA ILE A 10 11.30 -1.50 -9.62
C ILE A 10 11.39 0.02 -9.60
N GLU A 11 12.04 0.61 -8.58
CA GLU A 11 12.25 2.06 -8.51
C GLU A 11 13.07 2.55 -9.70
N GLU A 12 14.25 1.96 -9.95
CA GLU A 12 15.13 2.36 -11.03
C GLU A 12 14.44 2.26 -12.39
N HIS A 13 13.70 1.17 -12.61
CA HIS A 13 12.95 0.98 -13.84
C HIS A 13 11.88 2.04 -14.03
N PHE A 14 11.09 2.32 -12.99
CA PHE A 14 10.03 3.34 -13.03
C PHE A 14 10.60 4.75 -13.23
N VAL A 15 11.65 5.11 -12.51
CA VAL A 15 12.34 6.40 -12.62
C VAL A 15 12.94 6.60 -14.02
N ARG A 16 13.60 5.58 -14.56
CA ARG A 16 14.19 5.57 -15.90
C ARG A 16 13.13 5.83 -16.98
N ARG A 17 12.00 5.13 -16.90
CA ARG A 17 10.87 5.27 -17.84
C ARG A 17 10.19 6.64 -17.76
N ARG A 18 10.07 7.23 -16.56
CA ARG A 18 9.44 8.55 -16.36
C ARG A 18 10.34 9.72 -16.78
N GLY A 19 11.66 9.49 -16.91
CA GLY A 19 12.64 10.50 -17.32
C GLY A 19 12.81 11.66 -16.32
N LYS A 20 12.59 11.41 -15.03
CA LYS A 20 12.75 12.38 -13.93
C LYS A 20 13.35 11.68 -12.73
N HIS A 21 14.44 12.23 -12.18
CA HIS A 21 15.13 11.78 -10.95
C HIS A 21 14.34 11.96 -9.64
N LEU A 22 13.02 12.07 -9.69
CA LEU A 22 12.20 12.11 -8.47
C LEU A 22 12.04 10.68 -7.94
N LEU A 23 12.31 10.49 -6.65
CA LEU A 23 12.16 9.19 -5.99
C LEU A 23 10.69 8.71 -6.01
N VAL A 24 10.51 7.41 -5.80
CA VAL A 24 9.19 6.79 -5.65
C VAL A 24 8.50 7.32 -4.38
N SER A 25 7.20 7.60 -4.45
CA SER A 25 6.41 8.11 -3.31
C SER A 25 6.37 7.08 -2.17
N PRO A 26 6.31 7.48 -0.88
CA PRO A 26 6.11 6.54 0.24
C PRO A 26 4.91 5.59 0.05
N MET A 27 3.84 6.06 -0.59
CA MET A 27 2.68 5.22 -0.90
C MET A 27 2.99 4.16 -1.97
N ASP A 28 3.79 4.52 -2.97
CA ASP A 28 4.22 3.60 -4.01
C ASP A 28 5.20 2.56 -3.44
N TRP A 29 6.01 2.91 -2.43
CA TRP A 29 6.85 1.94 -1.71
C TRP A 29 6.01 0.88 -1.00
N SER A 30 4.91 1.27 -0.36
CA SER A 30 3.95 0.32 0.23
C SER A 30 3.32 -0.57 -0.83
N LEU A 31 3.07 -0.03 -2.04
CA LEU A 31 2.54 -0.81 -3.15
C LEU A 31 3.52 -1.87 -3.65
N ILE A 32 4.80 -1.52 -3.76
CA ILE A 32 5.86 -2.49 -4.12
C ILE A 32 5.96 -3.59 -3.07
N ALA A 33 5.85 -3.24 -1.79
CA ALA A 33 5.82 -4.22 -0.70
C ALA A 33 4.62 -5.17 -0.83
N ALA A 34 3.43 -4.63 -1.11
CA ALA A 34 2.22 -5.44 -1.31
C ALA A 34 2.36 -6.43 -2.48
N TRP A 35 2.97 -6.03 -3.61
CA TRP A 35 3.26 -6.94 -4.72
C TRP A 35 4.24 -8.05 -4.36
N ARG A 36 5.29 -7.71 -3.60
CA ARG A 36 6.23 -8.72 -3.10
C ARG A 36 5.53 -9.71 -2.19
N ASP A 37 4.73 -9.22 -1.25
CA ASP A 37 4.08 -10.05 -0.23
C ASP A 37 3.00 -10.95 -0.84
N SER A 38 2.36 -10.53 -1.94
CA SER A 38 1.48 -11.38 -2.74
C SER A 38 2.20 -12.34 -3.68
N GLY A 39 3.54 -12.32 -3.74
CA GLY A 39 4.35 -13.23 -4.53
C GLY A 39 4.51 -12.85 -6.00
N VAL A 40 4.31 -11.58 -6.37
CA VAL A 40 4.51 -11.10 -7.75
C VAL A 40 6.01 -11.14 -8.10
N PRO A 41 6.44 -11.92 -9.11
CA PRO A 41 7.83 -11.96 -9.52
C PRO A 41 8.30 -10.63 -10.12
N LEU A 42 9.58 -10.28 -9.91
CA LEU A 42 10.15 -9.00 -10.37
C LEU A 42 9.90 -8.75 -11.86
N HIS A 43 10.20 -9.74 -12.70
CA HIS A 43 10.04 -9.62 -14.14
C HIS A 43 8.57 -9.43 -14.58
N VAL A 44 7.60 -9.89 -13.79
CA VAL A 44 6.17 -9.66 -14.02
C VAL A 44 5.80 -8.22 -13.67
N ALA A 45 6.24 -7.73 -12.52
CA ALA A 45 6.02 -6.35 -12.11
C ALA A 45 6.60 -5.35 -13.13
N LEU A 46 7.86 -5.54 -13.56
CA LEU A 46 8.50 -4.69 -14.55
C LEU A 46 7.73 -4.66 -15.89
N ARG A 47 7.29 -5.83 -16.37
CA ARG A 47 6.48 -5.95 -17.60
C ARG A 47 5.12 -5.27 -17.49
N GLY A 48 4.45 -5.39 -16.34
CA GLY A 48 3.18 -4.68 -16.08
C GLY A 48 3.35 -3.17 -16.09
N ILE A 49 4.43 -2.67 -15.47
CA ILE A 49 4.81 -1.25 -15.48
C ILE A 49 5.06 -0.79 -16.92
N ASP A 50 5.77 -1.58 -17.73
CA ASP A 50 6.03 -1.25 -19.12
C ASP A 50 4.73 -1.14 -19.92
N ARG A 51 3.88 -2.15 -19.84
CA ARG A 51 2.58 -2.14 -20.52
C ARG A 51 1.71 -0.96 -20.12
N ALA A 52 1.68 -0.62 -18.83
CA ALA A 52 0.89 0.50 -18.33
C ALA A 52 1.35 1.84 -18.92
N MET A 53 2.64 2.17 -18.84
CA MET A 53 3.08 3.45 -19.41
C MET A 53 3.11 3.46 -20.93
N ASP A 54 3.32 2.31 -21.60
CA ASP A 54 3.23 2.24 -23.06
C ASP A 54 1.81 2.58 -23.51
N GLY A 55 0.80 2.02 -22.84
CA GLY A 55 -0.61 2.36 -23.09
C GLY A 55 -0.92 3.84 -22.81
N PHE A 56 -0.28 4.44 -21.80
CA PHE A 56 -0.44 5.86 -21.50
C PHE A 56 0.19 6.75 -22.59
N TYR A 57 1.42 6.48 -23.00
CA TYR A 57 2.17 7.30 -23.98
C TYR A 57 1.76 7.04 -25.43
N ALA A 58 1.17 5.88 -25.74
CA ALA A 58 0.62 5.59 -27.06
C ALA A 58 -0.60 6.47 -27.41
N ARG A 59 -1.23 7.13 -26.42
CA ARG A 59 -2.45 7.91 -26.63
C ARG A 59 -2.13 9.41 -26.78
N PRO A 60 -2.13 9.98 -28.00
CA PRO A 60 -1.71 11.37 -28.24
C PRO A 60 -2.63 12.43 -27.62
N SER A 61 -3.83 12.06 -27.18
CA SER A 61 -4.83 12.98 -26.62
C SER A 61 -4.66 13.26 -25.12
N ARG A 62 -3.75 12.58 -24.40
CA ARG A 62 -3.58 12.78 -22.95
C ARG A 62 -2.36 13.66 -22.66
N PRO A 63 -2.55 14.95 -22.34
CA PRO A 63 -1.46 15.75 -21.82
C PRO A 63 -1.10 15.26 -20.40
N GLY A 64 0.15 14.85 -20.19
CA GLY A 64 0.62 14.47 -18.86
C GLY A 64 1.74 13.43 -18.85
N LYS A 65 2.11 12.99 -17.65
CA LYS A 65 3.03 11.88 -17.38
C LYS A 65 2.47 11.02 -16.26
N VAL A 66 2.84 9.76 -16.23
CA VAL A 66 2.57 8.86 -15.10
C VAL A 66 3.47 9.24 -13.93
N ASN A 67 2.88 9.69 -12.83
CA ASN A 67 3.65 10.21 -11.67
C ASN A 67 3.79 9.21 -10.51
N SER A 68 2.96 8.16 -10.47
CA SER A 68 2.90 7.18 -9.37
C SER A 68 2.70 5.76 -9.92
N LEU A 69 3.29 4.79 -9.22
CA LEU A 69 3.14 3.35 -9.52
C LEU A 69 1.70 2.85 -9.34
N PHE A 70 0.88 3.57 -8.56
CA PHE A 70 -0.54 3.28 -8.41
C PHE A 70 -1.26 3.18 -9.76
N TYR A 71 -0.89 4.01 -10.74
CA TYR A 71 -1.42 3.93 -12.10
C TYR A 71 -1.12 2.59 -12.79
N CYS A 72 0.01 1.96 -12.45
CA CYS A 72 0.44 0.71 -13.06
C CYS A 72 -0.14 -0.52 -12.35
N HIS A 73 -0.80 -0.34 -11.19
CA HIS A 73 -1.24 -1.45 -10.33
C HIS A 73 -2.10 -2.48 -11.05
N ASP A 74 -3.20 -2.03 -11.66
CA ASP A 74 -4.14 -2.93 -12.32
C ASP A 74 -3.44 -3.73 -13.42
N THR A 75 -2.61 -3.08 -14.24
CA THR A 75 -1.85 -3.75 -15.30
C THR A 75 -0.82 -4.73 -14.76
N VAL A 76 -0.18 -4.44 -13.62
CA VAL A 76 0.75 -5.38 -12.96
C VAL A 76 0.00 -6.61 -12.46
N MET A 77 -1.17 -6.43 -11.84
CA MET A 77 -1.99 -7.53 -11.35
C MET A 77 -2.57 -8.38 -12.50
N GLU A 78 -2.93 -7.77 -13.63
CA GLU A 78 -3.32 -8.48 -14.86
C GLU A 78 -2.18 -9.34 -15.41
N GLU A 79 -0.96 -8.81 -15.48
CA GLU A 79 0.21 -9.59 -15.91
C GLU A 79 0.56 -10.69 -14.91
N TYR A 80 0.31 -10.47 -13.61
CA TYR A 80 0.48 -11.49 -12.58
C TYR A 80 -0.55 -12.61 -12.68
N ALA A 81 -1.83 -12.29 -12.92
CA ALA A 81 -2.86 -13.29 -13.20
C ALA A 81 -2.48 -14.14 -14.42
N ARG A 82 -2.05 -13.51 -15.51
CA ARG A 82 -1.58 -14.23 -16.71
C ARG A 82 -0.36 -15.12 -16.43
N HIS A 83 0.56 -14.64 -15.58
CA HIS A 83 1.70 -15.44 -15.15
C HIS A 83 1.25 -16.69 -14.39
N LEU A 84 0.31 -16.56 -13.45
CA LEU A 84 -0.23 -17.71 -12.71
C LEU A 84 -0.95 -18.71 -13.62
N GLU A 85 -1.75 -18.22 -14.57
CA GLU A 85 -2.42 -19.06 -15.57
C GLU A 85 -1.42 -19.85 -16.42
N ALA A 86 -0.36 -19.20 -16.90
CA ALA A 86 0.69 -19.84 -17.69
C ALA A 86 1.46 -20.91 -16.91
N HIS A 87 1.72 -20.68 -15.61
CA HIS A 87 2.46 -21.60 -14.75
C HIS A 87 1.59 -22.74 -14.19
N THR A 88 0.26 -22.62 -14.25
CA THR A 88 -0.67 -23.70 -13.89
C THR A 88 -0.66 -24.82 -14.94
N GLY A 89 -0.18 -24.55 -16.17
CA GLY A 89 0.02 -25.56 -17.23
C GLY A 89 1.38 -26.29 -17.18
N GLU A 90 2.34 -25.82 -16.38
CA GLU A 90 3.73 -26.33 -16.31
C GLU A 90 4.06 -27.04 -14.98
N ALA A 91 3.04 -27.41 -14.19
CA ALA A 91 3.19 -28.01 -12.86
C ALA A 91 3.71 -29.47 -12.86
N ALA A 92 4.78 -29.76 -13.60
CA ALA A 92 5.52 -31.00 -13.51
C ALA A 92 7.05 -30.84 -13.66
N ALA A 93 7.65 -29.67 -13.40
CA ALA A 93 9.13 -29.60 -13.32
C ALA A 93 9.73 -28.36 -12.65
N HIS A 94 9.13 -27.78 -11.60
CA HIS A 94 9.94 -26.96 -10.67
C HIS A 94 9.22 -26.83 -9.34
N GLU A 95 9.71 -27.55 -8.33
CA GLU A 95 9.31 -27.37 -6.94
C GLU A 95 10.13 -26.19 -6.37
N PRO A 96 9.53 -25.01 -6.13
CA PRO A 96 10.20 -23.97 -5.36
C PRO A 96 10.30 -24.43 -3.89
N PRO A 97 11.37 -24.06 -3.17
CA PRO A 97 11.52 -24.43 -1.78
C PRO A 97 10.35 -23.87 -0.97
N ALA A 98 9.73 -24.76 -0.20
CA ALA A 98 8.58 -24.47 0.65
C ALA A 98 8.81 -23.19 1.47
N PRO A 99 7.85 -22.24 1.46
CA PRO A 99 7.87 -21.16 2.42
C PRO A 99 7.76 -21.77 3.82
N THR A 100 8.70 -21.40 4.70
CA THR A 100 8.62 -21.69 6.12
C THR A 100 7.28 -21.20 6.66
N PRO A 101 6.56 -22.00 7.46
CA PRO A 101 5.29 -21.59 8.05
C PRO A 101 5.58 -20.67 9.24
N ALA A 102 5.82 -19.40 8.94
CA ALA A 102 5.68 -18.30 9.87
C ALA A 102 4.94 -17.21 9.10
N ASP A 103 3.75 -16.86 9.60
CA ASP A 103 2.79 -15.90 9.04
C ASP A 103 1.92 -16.39 7.87
N ALA A 104 1.42 -17.62 7.95
CA ALA A 104 0.03 -17.87 7.56
C ALA A 104 -0.89 -17.32 8.65
N GLY A 105 -1.03 -16.01 8.69
CA GLY A 105 -1.81 -15.29 9.70
C GLY A 105 -2.62 -14.18 9.07
N SER A 106 -3.82 -14.53 8.62
CA SER A 106 -4.96 -13.65 8.32
C SER A 106 -4.81 -12.61 7.20
N ASP A 107 -5.78 -12.66 6.29
CA ASP A 107 -6.23 -11.63 5.34
C ASP A 107 -6.68 -10.32 6.04
N ASP A 108 -5.84 -9.74 6.89
CA ASP A 108 -6.18 -8.58 7.73
C ASP A 108 -5.15 -7.45 7.64
N GLY A 109 -4.30 -7.46 6.60
CA GLY A 109 -3.25 -6.45 6.38
C GLY A 109 -3.77 -5.02 6.17
N LEU A 110 -5.06 -4.86 5.91
CA LEU A 110 -5.73 -3.58 5.73
C LEU A 110 -7.01 -3.44 6.58
N SER A 111 -7.16 -4.20 7.66
CA SER A 111 -8.33 -4.05 8.50
C SER A 111 -8.33 -2.68 9.15
N ARG A 112 -9.52 -2.09 9.26
CA ARG A 112 -9.68 -0.74 9.84
C ARG A 112 -9.13 -0.69 11.27
N ALA A 113 -9.22 -1.80 12.02
CA ALA A 113 -8.62 -1.94 13.34
C ALA A 113 -7.08 -1.95 13.29
N ALA A 114 -6.49 -2.69 12.36
CA ALA A 114 -5.04 -2.68 12.13
C ALA A 114 -4.53 -1.27 11.73
N ILE A 115 -5.28 -0.56 10.89
CA ILE A 115 -4.97 0.83 10.49
C ILE A 115 -5.00 1.76 11.72
N LEU A 116 -6.02 1.66 12.57
CA LEU A 116 -6.11 2.47 13.80
C LEU A 116 -4.96 2.18 14.77
N ALA A 117 -4.63 0.90 14.98
CA ALA A 117 -3.52 0.49 15.83
C ALA A 117 -2.18 1.00 15.29
N PHE A 118 -1.96 0.90 13.97
CA PHE A 118 -0.77 1.41 13.31
C PHE A 118 -0.64 2.94 13.45
N LEU A 119 -1.72 3.69 13.19
CA LEU A 119 -1.74 5.14 13.34
C LEU A 119 -1.44 5.54 14.80
N ALA A 120 -2.00 4.85 15.78
CA ALA A 120 -1.72 5.10 17.19
C ALA A 120 -0.23 4.88 17.53
N ALA A 121 0.36 3.77 17.06
CA ALA A 121 1.77 3.47 17.30
C ALA A 121 2.69 4.52 16.67
N ARG A 122 2.43 4.95 15.43
CA ARG A 122 3.24 5.98 14.75
C ARG A 122 3.10 7.36 15.40
N ILE A 123 1.91 7.73 15.88
CA ILE A 123 1.70 8.99 16.64
C ILE A 123 2.57 8.99 17.90
N SER A 124 2.58 7.90 18.68
CA SER A 124 3.38 7.81 19.90
C SER A 124 4.89 7.86 19.62
N GLU A 125 5.34 7.23 18.54
CA GLU A 125 6.74 7.30 18.13
C GLU A 125 7.16 8.73 17.74
N ILE A 126 6.34 9.44 16.95
CA ILE A 126 6.57 10.84 16.57
C ILE A 126 6.62 11.73 17.81
N GLU A 127 5.74 11.54 18.79
CA GLU A 127 5.77 12.26 20.07
C GLU A 127 7.08 12.04 20.81
N SER A 128 7.56 10.80 20.88
CA SER A 128 8.84 10.46 21.53
C SER A 128 10.04 11.11 20.84
N LEU A 129 10.01 11.22 19.51
CA LEU A 129 11.07 11.84 18.71
C LEU A 129 11.03 13.36 18.82
N ALA A 130 9.83 13.96 18.78
CA ALA A 130 9.64 15.40 18.96
C ALA A 130 10.15 15.85 20.34
N ALA A 131 9.86 15.10 21.41
CA ALA A 131 10.34 15.39 22.76
C ALA A 131 11.88 15.31 22.89
N LYS A 132 12.51 14.37 22.16
CA LYS A 132 13.98 14.26 22.11
C LYS A 132 14.61 15.40 21.31
N GLN A 133 13.97 15.83 20.23
CA GLN A 133 14.49 16.89 19.36
C GLN A 133 14.24 18.31 19.85
N SER A 134 13.18 18.57 20.63
CA SER A 134 13.00 19.85 21.31
C SER A 134 14.14 20.16 22.28
N ALA A 135 14.86 19.14 22.76
CA ALA A 135 16.06 19.28 23.58
C ALA A 135 17.35 19.48 22.76
N GLN A 136 17.34 19.22 21.46
CA GLN A 136 18.49 19.31 20.55
C GLN A 136 18.16 20.22 19.36
N GLU A 137 17.99 21.54 19.61
CA GLU A 137 18.10 22.67 18.66
C GLU A 137 17.42 22.57 17.27
N GLY A 138 16.44 21.69 17.06
CA GLY A 138 15.79 21.44 15.78
C GLY A 138 14.41 22.10 15.63
N ALA A 139 14.27 23.42 15.77
CA ALA A 139 12.95 24.09 15.79
C ALA A 139 12.08 23.81 14.54
N ALA A 140 12.67 23.83 13.34
CA ALA A 140 11.94 23.56 12.10
C ALA A 140 11.53 22.08 11.95
N LEU A 141 12.34 21.14 12.45
CA LEU A 141 12.04 19.72 12.41
C LEU A 141 10.98 19.36 13.47
N ALA A 142 11.06 19.94 14.66
CA ALA A 142 10.04 19.83 15.69
C ALA A 142 8.67 20.34 15.20
N GLU A 143 8.64 21.50 14.52
CA GLU A 143 7.41 22.02 13.92
C GLU A 143 6.86 21.09 12.82
N GLY A 144 7.73 20.51 11.99
CA GLY A 144 7.35 19.53 10.98
C GLY A 144 6.74 18.26 11.58
N LEU A 145 7.36 17.72 12.64
CA LEU A 145 6.88 16.55 13.36
C LEU A 145 5.52 16.83 14.04
N GLU A 146 5.35 18.01 14.62
CA GLU A 146 4.10 18.41 15.26
C GLU A 146 2.96 18.53 14.24
N ARG A 147 3.20 19.14 13.07
CA ARG A 147 2.22 19.19 11.98
C ARG A 147 1.85 17.79 11.48
N ALA A 148 2.82 16.90 11.32
CA ALA A 148 2.57 15.52 10.89
C ALA A 148 1.71 14.78 11.93
N ARG A 149 2.05 14.92 13.22
CA ARG A 149 1.29 14.35 14.34
C ARG A 149 -0.17 14.81 14.33
N ALA A 150 -0.41 16.10 14.19
CA ALA A 150 -1.75 16.68 14.18
C ALA A 150 -2.61 16.09 13.04
N ARG A 151 -2.05 15.94 11.84
CA ARG A 151 -2.75 15.33 10.69
C ARG A 151 -3.07 13.86 10.90
N LEU A 152 -2.14 13.09 11.47
CA LEU A 152 -2.41 11.67 11.78
C LEU A 152 -3.50 11.51 12.84
N GLN A 153 -3.56 12.41 13.84
CA GLN A 153 -4.63 12.42 14.84
C GLN A 153 -5.99 12.76 14.23
N GLU A 154 -6.05 13.71 13.30
CA GLU A 154 -7.26 14.07 12.57
C GLU A 154 -7.79 12.89 11.75
N ILE A 155 -6.92 12.21 10.99
CA ILE A 155 -7.28 11.00 10.23
C ILE A 155 -7.79 9.89 11.16
N ARG A 156 -7.11 9.67 12.29
CA ARG A 156 -7.54 8.67 13.28
C ARG A 156 -8.94 8.97 13.81
N ARG A 157 -9.22 10.22 14.20
CA ARG A 157 -10.53 10.65 14.68
C ARG A 157 -11.62 10.51 13.61
N ALA A 158 -11.31 10.82 12.35
CA ALA A 158 -12.26 10.62 11.25
C ALA A 158 -12.58 9.14 11.01
N LEU A 159 -11.59 8.26 11.17
CA LEU A 159 -11.80 6.81 11.11
C LEU A 159 -12.62 6.30 12.30
N GLU A 160 -12.38 6.82 13.51
CA GLU A 160 -13.16 6.51 14.72
C GLU A 160 -14.60 7.03 14.63
N SER A 161 -14.84 8.25 14.14
CA SER A 161 -16.19 8.81 14.02
C SER A 161 -17.04 8.07 12.99
N SER A 162 -16.41 7.58 11.91
CA SER A 162 -17.08 6.70 10.95
C SER A 162 -17.49 5.33 11.52
N MET A 163 -16.93 4.92 12.67
CA MET A 163 -17.34 3.70 13.39
C MET A 163 -18.68 3.89 14.13
N VAL A 164 -18.91 5.09 14.70
CA VAL A 164 -20.12 5.39 15.48
C VAL A 164 -21.34 5.52 14.58
N ALA A 165 -21.21 6.20 13.43
CA ALA A 165 -22.32 6.41 12.49
C ALA A 165 -22.81 5.11 11.82
N GLY A 166 -21.94 4.11 11.62
CA GLY A 166 -22.32 2.81 11.06
C GLY A 166 -22.98 1.85 12.08
N GLY A 167 -22.80 2.10 13.38
CA GLY A 167 -23.33 1.26 14.46
C GLY A 167 -24.78 1.57 14.84
N GLU A 168 -25.27 2.78 14.54
CA GLU A 168 -26.65 3.19 14.86
C GLU A 168 -27.66 2.72 13.80
N ALA A 169 -27.28 2.63 12.52
CA ALA A 169 -28.19 2.19 11.45
C ALA A 169 -28.61 0.71 11.53
N GLY A 170 -27.89 -0.12 12.29
CA GLY A 170 -28.19 -1.55 12.44
C GLY A 170 -29.10 -1.93 13.60
N ARG A 171 -29.52 -0.96 14.45
CA ARG A 171 -30.29 -1.26 15.67
C ARG A 171 -31.80 -1.03 15.53
N ASP A 172 -32.24 -0.31 14.51
CA ASP A 172 -33.67 0.03 14.34
C ASP A 172 -34.49 -1.03 13.58
N GLU A 173 -33.88 -1.96 12.84
CA GLU A 173 -34.64 -2.93 12.02
C GLU A 173 -35.07 -4.20 12.79
N LYS A 174 -34.47 -4.51 13.95
CA LYS A 174 -34.85 -5.69 14.76
C LYS A 174 -35.98 -5.45 15.76
N GLY A 175 -36.44 -4.21 15.94
CA GLY A 175 -37.53 -3.88 16.88
C GLY A 175 -38.95 -4.02 16.32
N ALA A 176 -39.13 -4.06 15.00
CA ALA A 176 -40.46 -4.01 14.39
C ALA A 176 -41.11 -5.38 14.08
N ALA A 177 -40.38 -6.49 14.22
CA ALA A 177 -40.88 -7.82 13.85
C ALA A 177 -41.51 -8.63 15.03
N GLN A 178 -41.59 -8.07 16.24
CA GLN A 178 -42.21 -8.72 17.42
C GLN A 178 -43.44 -7.95 17.93
N ALA A 179 -44.31 -7.47 17.04
CA ALA A 179 -45.60 -6.90 17.41
C ALA A 179 -46.66 -7.17 16.33
N SER A 180 -46.97 -8.44 16.10
CA SER A 180 -48.26 -8.89 15.53
C SER A 180 -48.42 -10.38 15.84
N GLY A 181 -48.82 -10.65 17.08
CA GLY A 181 -49.53 -11.84 17.51
C GLY A 181 -50.91 -11.43 17.97
#